data_AF-A0A1W7A0J5-F1
#
_entry.id   AF-A0A1W7A0J5-F1
#
_cell.length_a   1.000
_cell.length_b   1.000
_cell.length_c   1.000
_cell.angle_alpha   90.00
_cell.angle_beta   90.00
_cell.angle_gamma   90.00
#
_symmetry.space_group_name_H-M   'P 1'
#
loop_
_entity.id
_entity.type
_entity.pdbx_description
1 polymer ?
#
loop_
_entity_poly.entity_id
_entity_poly.type
_entity_poly.pdbx_seq_one_letter_code
_entity_poly.pdbx_strand_id
1 'polypeptide(L)'
;MTRFIPRLHLLAAAAIIGLVVSGQAYAAAIDEPATPATAPSDKKPDAKSETKPDAKPSDSKAGTSKPAETKPAPEKKSDREFRDGYKQAYDLIYKQKDYAGGITVLKTLGHDDHPDVANLVGFSSRKLGRVEDAKTWYEKALAADPKHTRTWQYYGMWHLEQGNRLKAEDHLEQIRLICGQGCDDYTSLKSALEGNSTY
;
A
#
# COMPACT_ATOMS: atom_id res chain seq x y z
N MET A 1 -69.35 19.10 16.71
CA MET A 1 -69.55 20.42 16.08
C MET A 1 -68.27 21.23 16.23
N THR A 2 -67.49 21.19 15.15
CA THR A 2 -66.62 22.23 14.57
C THR A 2 -66.11 23.38 15.46
N ARG A 3 -64.79 23.47 15.65
CA ARG A 3 -64.11 24.77 15.76
C ARG A 3 -62.98 24.87 14.74
N PHE A 4 -63.09 25.96 14.00
CA PHE A 4 -62.43 26.33 12.76
C PHE A 4 -61.11 27.03 13.11
N ILE A 5 -59.97 26.53 12.62
CA ILE A 5 -58.66 27.19 12.76
C ILE A 5 -58.35 27.84 11.41
N PRO A 6 -58.22 29.18 11.32
CA PRO A 6 -57.84 29.82 10.07
C PRO A 6 -56.33 29.63 9.80
N ARG A 7 -56.04 29.22 8.56
CA ARG A 7 -54.72 29.25 7.95
C ARG A 7 -54.26 30.70 7.76
N LEU A 8 -53.11 31.05 8.33
CA LEU A 8 -52.39 32.27 7.94
C LEU A 8 -51.26 31.86 6.99
N HIS A 9 -51.46 32.12 5.69
CA HIS A 9 -50.40 32.14 4.71
C HIS A 9 -49.66 33.48 4.84
N LEU A 10 -48.35 33.44 5.05
CA LEU A 10 -47.50 34.60 4.77
C LEU A 10 -46.39 34.21 3.80
N LEU A 11 -46.28 35.04 2.78
CA LEU A 11 -45.49 34.89 1.57
C LEU A 11 -44.01 35.25 1.82
N ALA A 12 -43.15 34.50 1.13
CA ALA A 12 -41.92 34.88 0.44
C ALA A 12 -40.98 35.95 1.03
N ALA A 13 -39.71 35.56 1.20
CA ALA A 13 -38.58 36.33 0.69
C ALA A 13 -37.40 35.39 0.38
N ALA A 14 -37.16 35.15 -0.92
CA ALA A 14 -35.95 34.53 -1.41
C ALA A 14 -34.83 35.58 -1.41
N ALA A 15 -33.72 35.28 -0.73
CA ALA A 15 -32.48 36.05 -0.85
C ALA A 15 -31.46 35.18 -1.58
N ILE A 16 -31.37 35.37 -2.91
CA ILE A 16 -30.30 34.83 -3.74
C ILE A 16 -29.12 35.79 -3.57
N ILE A 17 -28.11 35.39 -2.79
CA ILE A 17 -26.81 36.08 -2.77
C ILE A 17 -25.97 35.42 -3.86
N GLY A 18 -25.97 36.05 -5.04
CA GLY A 18 -25.03 35.75 -6.11
C GLY A 18 -23.66 36.32 -5.73
N LEU A 19 -22.68 35.45 -5.50
CA LEU A 19 -21.28 35.85 -5.37
C LEU A 19 -20.61 35.65 -6.72
N VAL A 20 -20.49 36.76 -7.46
CA VAL A 20 -19.68 36.86 -8.67
C VAL A 20 -18.22 36.95 -8.22
N VAL A 21 -17.44 35.90 -8.42
CA VAL A 21 -15.98 36.00 -8.38
C VAL A 21 -15.50 36.14 -9.81
N SER A 22 -14.97 37.33 -10.06
CA SER A 22 -14.35 37.81 -11.28
C SER A 22 -13.28 36.85 -11.80
N GLY A 23 -13.39 36.51 -13.08
CA GLY A 23 -12.37 35.72 -13.79
C GLY A 23 -11.05 36.47 -13.87
N GLN A 24 -9.96 35.76 -13.64
CA GLN A 24 -8.61 36.23 -13.88
C GLN A 24 -8.07 35.48 -15.10
N ALA A 25 -7.93 36.21 -16.19
CA ALA A 25 -7.33 35.74 -17.42
C ALA A 25 -5.84 35.49 -17.20
N TYR A 26 -5.38 34.27 -17.42
CA TYR A 26 -3.98 33.99 -17.72
C TYR A 26 -3.82 33.94 -19.23
N ALA A 27 -3.12 34.95 -19.75
CA ALA A 27 -2.69 35.01 -21.14
C ALA A 27 -1.53 34.01 -21.38
N ALA A 28 -1.50 33.52 -22.61
CA ALA A 28 -0.62 32.49 -23.13
C ALA A 28 0.88 32.85 -23.07
N ALA A 29 1.69 31.83 -22.83
CA ALA A 29 3.02 31.72 -23.44
C ALA A 29 3.15 30.29 -23.98
N ILE A 30 2.87 30.17 -25.27
CA ILE A 30 3.32 29.06 -26.11
C ILE A 30 4.76 29.39 -26.51
N ASP A 31 5.71 28.55 -26.11
CA ASP A 31 7.00 28.44 -26.77
C ASP A 31 7.28 26.96 -27.00
N GLU A 32 7.84 26.68 -28.17
CA GLU A 32 7.81 25.44 -28.92
C GLU A 32 8.98 24.48 -28.54
N PRO A 33 9.22 23.36 -29.24
CA PRO A 33 9.74 22.13 -28.66
C PRO A 33 11.28 22.04 -28.65
N ALA A 34 11.83 21.25 -27.73
CA ALA A 34 13.22 20.82 -27.79
C ALA A 34 13.33 19.29 -27.85
N THR A 35 13.62 18.77 -29.04
CA THR A 35 14.44 17.56 -29.28
C THR A 35 15.26 17.81 -30.55
N PRO A 36 16.32 17.07 -30.89
CA PRO A 36 17.21 16.20 -30.09
C PRO A 36 18.71 16.59 -30.27
N ALA A 37 19.61 16.07 -29.44
CA ALA A 37 21.05 16.03 -29.73
C ALA A 37 21.61 14.67 -29.27
N THR A 38 21.74 13.70 -30.18
CA THR A 38 22.96 13.35 -30.93
C THR A 38 24.04 12.72 -30.07
N ALA A 39 24.14 11.39 -30.18
CA ALA A 39 25.30 10.60 -29.79
C ALA A 39 26.52 10.90 -30.66
N PRO A 40 27.74 10.58 -30.19
CA PRO A 40 28.78 10.07 -31.07
C PRO A 40 29.05 8.60 -30.77
N SER A 41 28.84 7.77 -31.79
CA SER A 41 29.50 6.48 -31.95
C SER A 41 30.96 6.69 -32.28
N ASP A 42 31.87 6.00 -31.60
CA ASP A 42 33.17 5.65 -32.19
C ASP A 42 33.62 4.24 -31.75
N LYS A 43 33.58 3.36 -32.75
CA LYS A 43 34.49 2.24 -33.08
C LYS A 43 34.88 1.19 -32.02
N LYS A 44 34.33 0.00 -32.25
CA LYS A 44 34.96 -1.34 -32.10
C LYS A 44 36.16 -1.47 -33.08
N PRO A 45 37.20 -2.29 -32.80
CA PRO A 45 37.25 -3.69 -33.27
C PRO A 45 37.85 -4.65 -32.21
N ASP A 46 37.18 -5.78 -31.92
CA ASP A 46 37.52 -7.16 -32.34
C ASP A 46 38.51 -7.90 -31.41
N ALA A 47 38.01 -8.97 -30.76
CA ALA A 47 38.66 -10.28 -30.75
C ALA A 47 37.75 -11.34 -30.10
N LYS A 48 37.42 -12.38 -30.87
CA LYS A 48 36.90 -13.68 -30.41
C LYS A 48 37.98 -14.41 -29.61
N SER A 49 37.59 -15.15 -28.57
CA SER A 49 37.88 -16.59 -28.51
C SER A 49 37.10 -17.28 -27.41
N GLU A 50 36.47 -18.37 -27.83
CA GLU A 50 35.76 -19.38 -27.05
C GLU A 50 36.77 -20.20 -26.22
N THR A 51 36.41 -20.59 -24.99
CA THR A 51 36.48 -22.00 -24.55
C THR A 51 35.91 -22.19 -23.13
N LYS A 52 34.89 -23.04 -23.03
CA LYS A 52 34.57 -23.93 -21.88
C LYS A 52 34.97 -25.34 -22.42
N PRO A 53 35.53 -26.30 -21.65
CA PRO A 53 34.93 -26.83 -20.43
C PRO A 53 35.89 -27.37 -19.35
N ASP A 54 35.38 -27.55 -18.14
CA ASP A 54 35.56 -28.81 -17.42
C ASP A 54 34.49 -28.99 -16.34
N ALA A 55 33.94 -30.20 -16.32
CA ALA A 55 33.05 -30.73 -15.31
C ALA A 55 33.63 -32.04 -14.84
N LYS A 56 33.72 -32.26 -13.53
CA LYS A 56 33.63 -33.61 -12.92
C LYS A 56 33.46 -33.50 -11.39
N PRO A 57 33.00 -34.57 -10.71
CA PRO A 57 31.87 -34.49 -9.81
C PRO A 57 32.31 -34.79 -8.37
N SER A 58 31.46 -34.53 -7.40
CA SER A 58 31.60 -35.14 -6.08
C SER A 58 30.28 -35.73 -5.67
N ASP A 59 30.09 -36.99 -6.04
CA ASP A 59 29.16 -37.89 -5.38
C ASP A 59 29.57 -38.02 -3.91
N SER A 60 28.67 -37.65 -3.00
CA SER A 60 28.62 -38.23 -1.65
C SER A 60 27.22 -38.12 -1.09
N LYS A 61 26.45 -39.16 -1.40
CA LYS A 61 25.72 -40.00 -0.45
C LYS A 61 24.65 -39.31 0.42
N ALA A 62 23.41 -39.68 0.11
CA ALA A 62 22.26 -39.64 0.98
C ALA A 62 22.61 -40.07 2.42
N GLY A 63 22.46 -39.11 3.33
CA GLY A 63 22.28 -39.33 4.76
C GLY A 63 20.95 -38.68 5.13
N THR A 64 19.90 -39.48 5.22
CA THR A 64 18.57 -39.09 5.65
C THR A 64 18.60 -38.74 7.14
N SER A 65 19.04 -37.53 7.50
CA SER A 65 18.81 -36.99 8.83
C SER A 65 17.46 -36.29 8.86
N LYS A 66 16.46 -37.04 9.34
CA LYS A 66 15.20 -36.53 9.91
C LYS A 66 15.46 -35.19 10.62
N PRO A 67 14.77 -34.08 10.31
CA PRO A 67 14.80 -32.93 11.18
C PRO A 67 14.35 -33.38 12.56
N ALA A 68 15.28 -33.42 13.51
CA ALA A 68 14.94 -33.51 14.91
C ALA A 68 14.07 -32.28 15.19
N GLU A 69 12.80 -32.50 15.54
CA GLU A 69 11.93 -31.49 16.14
C GLU A 69 12.66 -30.93 17.35
N THR A 70 13.39 -29.84 17.12
CA THR A 70 14.03 -29.09 18.17
C THR A 70 12.88 -28.36 18.84
N LYS A 71 12.47 -28.84 20.02
CA LYS A 71 11.45 -28.17 20.83
C LYS A 71 11.82 -26.68 20.94
N PRO A 72 10.92 -25.75 20.57
CA PRO A 72 11.22 -24.33 20.70
C PRO A 72 11.51 -24.01 22.17
N ALA A 73 12.53 -23.17 22.39
CA ALA A 73 12.85 -22.63 23.71
C ALA A 73 11.62 -21.96 24.33
N PRO A 74 11.49 -21.93 25.67
CA PRO A 74 10.32 -21.32 26.32
C PRO A 74 10.19 -19.84 25.94
N GLU A 75 9.12 -19.50 25.23
CA GLU A 75 8.80 -18.12 24.82
C GLU A 75 8.60 -17.21 26.04
N LYS A 76 9.03 -15.94 25.95
CA LYS A 76 8.78 -14.94 26.99
C LYS A 76 7.28 -14.63 27.06
N LYS A 77 6.80 -14.27 28.26
CA LYS A 77 5.38 -13.92 28.49
C LYS A 77 4.93 -12.76 27.59
N SER A 78 5.76 -11.73 27.43
CA SER A 78 5.52 -10.57 26.57
C SER A 78 5.32 -10.95 25.10
N ASP A 79 6.12 -11.88 24.59
CA ASP A 79 6.10 -12.27 23.18
C ASP A 79 4.82 -13.05 22.86
N ARG A 80 4.37 -13.89 23.80
CA ARG A 80 3.07 -14.55 23.72
C ARG A 80 1.90 -13.57 23.75
N GLU A 81 1.93 -12.61 24.68
CA GLU A 81 0.88 -11.58 24.80
C GLU A 81 0.77 -10.74 23.52
N PHE A 82 1.91 -10.34 22.95
CA PHE A 82 1.93 -9.64 21.65
C PHE A 82 1.35 -10.51 20.53
N ARG A 83 1.81 -11.77 20.39
CA ARG A 83 1.35 -12.69 19.34
C ARG A 83 -0.15 -12.95 19.43
N ASP A 84 -0.66 -13.19 20.63
CA ASP A 84 -2.07 -13.49 20.85
C ASP A 84 -2.95 -12.25 20.62
N GLY A 85 -2.52 -11.07 21.08
CA GLY A 85 -3.22 -9.81 20.83
C GLY A 85 -3.20 -9.40 19.35
N TYR A 86 -2.07 -9.57 18.66
CA TYR A 86 -1.98 -9.34 17.22
C TYR A 86 -2.91 -10.29 16.45
N LYS A 87 -2.95 -11.58 16.82
CA LYS A 87 -3.88 -12.55 16.22
C LYS A 87 -5.33 -12.14 16.43
N GLN A 88 -5.69 -11.68 17.63
CA GLN A 88 -7.03 -11.19 17.94
C GLN A 88 -7.41 -10.02 17.03
N ALA A 89 -6.52 -9.03 16.86
CA ALA A 89 -6.75 -7.93 15.94
C ALA A 89 -6.92 -8.40 14.49
N TYR A 90 -6.08 -9.33 14.04
CA TYR A 90 -6.18 -9.91 12.71
C TYR A 90 -7.54 -10.59 12.47
N ASP A 91 -8.03 -11.34 13.45
CA ASP A 91 -9.34 -12.00 13.38
C ASP A 91 -10.49 -10.97 13.31
N LEU A 92 -10.43 -9.88 14.09
CA LEU A 92 -11.40 -8.78 13.99
C LEU A 92 -11.40 -8.15 12.59
N ILE A 93 -10.21 -7.83 12.06
CA ILE A 93 -10.04 -7.13 10.78
C ILE A 93 -10.47 -7.99 9.59
N TYR A 94 -9.95 -9.22 9.48
CA TYR A 94 -10.13 -10.01 8.26
C TYR A 94 -11.37 -10.89 8.29
N LYS A 95 -11.74 -11.45 9.46
CA LYS A 95 -12.89 -12.36 9.57
C LYS A 95 -14.18 -11.61 9.90
N GLN A 96 -14.12 -10.64 10.81
CA GLN A 96 -15.32 -9.94 11.29
C GLN A 96 -15.56 -8.62 10.57
N LYS A 97 -14.55 -8.09 9.86
CA LYS A 97 -14.55 -6.75 9.26
C LYS A 97 -14.77 -5.63 10.29
N ASP A 98 -14.47 -5.91 11.56
CA ASP A 98 -14.46 -4.93 12.63
C ASP A 98 -13.11 -4.20 12.63
N TYR A 99 -12.97 -3.27 11.70
CA TYR A 99 -11.75 -2.47 11.53
C TYR A 99 -11.49 -1.58 12.75
N ALA A 100 -12.54 -1.02 13.36
CA ALA A 100 -12.40 -0.14 14.52
C ALA A 100 -11.96 -0.92 15.78
N GLY A 101 -12.57 -2.08 16.03
CA GLY A 101 -12.16 -2.99 17.09
C GLY A 101 -10.75 -3.52 16.86
N GLY A 102 -10.40 -3.89 15.62
CA GLY A 102 -9.06 -4.30 15.25
C GLY A 102 -7.99 -3.24 15.55
N ILE A 103 -8.23 -1.99 15.15
CA ILE A 103 -7.35 -0.86 15.49
C ILE A 103 -7.22 -0.70 17.01
N THR A 104 -8.33 -0.82 17.74
CA THR A 104 -8.32 -0.71 19.21
C THR A 104 -7.40 -1.76 19.82
N VAL A 105 -7.52 -3.02 19.43
CA VAL A 105 -6.66 -4.10 19.93
C VAL A 105 -5.19 -3.86 19.55
N LEU A 106 -4.90 -3.48 18.30
CA LEU A 106 -3.53 -3.16 17.86
C LEU A 106 -2.90 -2.04 18.71
N LYS A 107 -3.67 -0.99 19.01
CA LYS A 107 -3.22 0.14 19.83
C LYS A 107 -2.86 -0.26 21.26
N THR A 108 -3.63 -1.18 21.85
CA THR A 108 -3.36 -1.68 23.21
C THR A 108 -2.08 -2.50 23.32
N LEU A 109 -1.55 -3.01 22.20
CA LEU A 109 -0.27 -3.72 22.20
C LEU A 109 0.91 -2.76 22.47
N GLY A 110 0.75 -1.46 22.22
CA GLY A 110 1.81 -0.47 22.45
C GLY A 110 2.99 -0.55 21.47
N HIS A 111 2.83 -1.26 20.36
CA HIS A 111 3.85 -1.50 19.34
C HIS A 111 3.57 -0.73 18.04
N ASP A 112 3.24 0.55 18.17
CA ASP A 112 2.86 1.41 17.05
C ASP A 112 3.99 1.62 16.02
N ASP A 113 5.23 1.31 16.37
CA ASP A 113 6.43 1.34 15.53
C ASP A 113 6.75 -0.02 14.87
N HIS A 114 6.01 -1.09 15.21
CA HIS A 114 6.16 -2.36 14.52
C HIS A 114 5.52 -2.27 13.13
N PRO A 115 6.23 -2.63 12.03
CA PRO A 115 5.75 -2.41 10.67
C PRO A 115 4.43 -3.13 10.40
N ASP A 116 4.27 -4.38 10.84
CA ASP A 116 3.01 -5.12 10.71
C ASP A 116 1.83 -4.48 11.46
N VAL A 117 2.07 -3.91 12.65
CA VAL A 117 1.03 -3.24 13.45
C VAL A 117 0.61 -1.96 12.73
N ALA A 118 1.58 -1.11 12.38
CA ALA A 118 1.34 0.13 11.67
C ALA A 118 0.63 -0.12 10.33
N ASN A 119 1.05 -1.15 9.58
CA ASN A 119 0.43 -1.57 8.33
C ASN A 119 -1.06 -1.93 8.51
N LEU A 120 -1.39 -2.75 9.51
CA LEU A 120 -2.78 -3.15 9.76
C LEU A 120 -3.65 -1.99 10.27
N VAL A 121 -3.10 -1.07 11.05
CA VAL A 121 -3.80 0.16 11.43
C VAL A 121 -4.07 1.01 10.18
N GLY A 122 -3.11 1.14 9.27
CA GLY A 122 -3.29 1.85 8.00
C GLY A 122 -4.35 1.21 7.11
N PHE A 123 -4.27 -0.12 6.93
CA PHE A 123 -5.26 -0.90 6.18
C PHE A 123 -6.68 -0.71 6.73
N SER A 124 -6.83 -0.85 8.04
CA SER A 124 -8.12 -0.73 8.72
C SER A 124 -8.65 0.69 8.65
N SER A 125 -7.78 1.70 8.76
CA SER A 125 -8.14 3.11 8.60
C SER A 125 -8.65 3.40 7.18
N ARG A 126 -7.99 2.84 6.16
CA ARG A 126 -8.43 2.95 4.76
C ARG A 126 -9.83 2.36 4.55
N LYS A 127 -10.07 1.16 5.08
CA LYS A 127 -11.38 0.49 5.00
C LYS A 127 -12.49 1.22 5.78
N LEU A 128 -12.14 2.08 6.73
CA LEU A 128 -13.08 2.99 7.43
C LEU A 128 -13.27 4.34 6.72
N GLY A 129 -12.65 4.58 5.57
CA GLY A 129 -12.69 5.87 4.87
C GLY A 129 -11.82 6.96 5.51
N ARG A 130 -10.96 6.60 6.48
CA ARG A 130 -9.98 7.52 7.10
C ARG A 130 -8.72 7.56 6.25
N VAL A 131 -8.85 8.15 5.07
CA VAL A 131 -7.84 8.09 3.99
C VAL A 131 -6.51 8.72 4.42
N GLU A 132 -6.53 9.88 5.07
CA GLU A 132 -5.30 10.56 5.54
C GLU A 132 -4.63 9.82 6.72
N ASP A 133 -5.42 9.23 7.62
CA ASP A 133 -4.90 8.40 8.70
C ASP A 133 -4.17 7.18 8.11
N ALA A 134 -4.78 6.53 7.13
CA ALA A 134 -4.19 5.36 6.47
C ALA A 134 -2.81 5.68 5.90
N LYS A 135 -2.71 6.81 5.19
CA LYS A 135 -1.45 7.31 4.63
C LYS A 135 -0.37 7.46 5.70
N THR A 136 -0.70 8.15 6.79
CA THR A 136 0.22 8.39 7.92
C THR A 136 0.74 7.07 8.50
N TRP A 137 -0.15 6.07 8.63
CA TRP A 137 0.21 4.75 9.14
C TRP A 137 1.07 3.92 8.18
N TYR A 138 0.83 4.01 6.87
CA TYR A 138 1.70 3.37 5.88
C TYR A 138 3.09 3.99 5.86
N GLU A 139 3.19 5.32 5.91
CA GLU A 139 4.47 6.02 6.00
C GLU A 139 5.24 5.62 7.27
N LYS A 140 4.53 5.47 8.40
CA LYS A 140 5.13 4.97 9.63
C LYS A 140 5.64 3.52 9.51
N ALA A 141 4.86 2.63 8.90
CA ALA A 141 5.27 1.25 8.69
C ALA A 141 6.52 1.16 7.79
N LEU A 142 6.60 1.96 6.72
CA LEU A 142 7.77 2.01 5.84
C LEU A 142 8.98 2.71 6.46
N ALA A 143 8.77 3.65 7.38
CA ALA A 143 9.85 4.22 8.17
C ALA A 143 10.46 3.17 9.12
N ALA A 144 9.65 2.26 9.67
CA ALA A 144 10.12 1.17 10.52
C ALA A 144 10.79 0.05 9.72
N ASP A 145 10.22 -0.35 8.58
CA ASP A 145 10.80 -1.32 7.66
C ASP A 145 10.56 -0.91 6.19
N PRO A 146 11.57 -0.31 5.53
CA PRO A 146 11.49 0.05 4.12
C PRO A 146 11.35 -1.15 3.18
N LYS A 147 11.60 -2.38 3.65
CA LYS A 147 11.45 -3.61 2.87
C LYS A 147 10.11 -4.31 3.11
N HIS A 148 9.19 -3.68 3.85
CA HIS A 148 7.89 -4.25 4.17
C HIS A 148 6.94 -4.23 2.95
N THR A 149 7.01 -5.28 2.12
CA THR A 149 6.32 -5.38 0.82
C THR A 149 4.80 -5.21 0.92
N ARG A 150 4.19 -5.74 1.99
CA ARG A 150 2.75 -5.60 2.23
C ARG A 150 2.32 -4.14 2.39
N THR A 151 3.16 -3.31 3.00
CA THR A 151 2.85 -1.88 3.14
C THR A 151 3.00 -1.15 1.82
N TRP A 152 4.05 -1.44 1.05
CA TRP A 152 4.17 -0.92 -0.32
C TRP A 152 2.94 -1.29 -1.16
N GLN A 153 2.44 -2.52 -1.04
CA GLN A 153 1.25 -2.98 -1.75
C GLN A 153 -0.01 -2.22 -1.31
N TYR A 154 -0.29 -2.12 -0.01
CA TYR A 154 -1.45 -1.37 0.48
C TYR A 154 -1.36 0.14 0.22
N TYR A 155 -0.18 0.74 0.27
CA TYR A 155 -0.01 2.16 -0.04
C TYR A 155 -0.11 2.42 -1.55
N GLY A 156 0.36 1.49 -2.39
CA GLY A 156 0.10 1.51 -3.83
C GLY A 156 -1.39 1.45 -4.16
N MET A 157 -2.14 0.56 -3.51
CA MET A 157 -3.61 0.51 -3.66
C MET A 157 -4.28 1.80 -3.20
N TRP A 158 -3.83 2.37 -2.08
CA TRP A 158 -4.32 3.68 -1.61
C TRP A 158 -4.10 4.76 -2.68
N HIS A 159 -2.94 4.78 -3.34
CA HIS A 159 -2.67 5.71 -4.44
C HIS A 159 -3.62 5.52 -5.63
N LEU A 160 -3.95 4.28 -6.00
CA LEU A 160 -4.94 4.00 -7.04
C LEU A 160 -6.32 4.53 -6.68
N GLU A 161 -6.75 4.33 -5.43
CA GLU A 161 -8.03 4.86 -4.92
C GLU A 161 -8.09 6.40 -5.01
N GLN A 162 -6.93 7.09 -4.93
CA GLN A 162 -6.83 8.54 -5.10
C GLN A 162 -6.64 8.99 -6.57
N GLY A 163 -6.65 8.07 -7.54
CA GLY A 163 -6.38 8.35 -8.95
C GLY A 163 -4.90 8.56 -9.30
N ASN A 164 -3.99 8.33 -8.35
CA ASN A 164 -2.55 8.53 -8.51
C ASN A 164 -1.86 7.29 -9.09
N ARG A 165 -2.23 6.92 -10.32
CA ARG A 165 -1.73 5.69 -10.97
C ARG A 165 -0.20 5.61 -11.02
N LEU A 166 0.47 6.65 -11.50
CA LEU A 166 1.95 6.67 -11.64
C LEU A 166 2.63 6.35 -10.30
N LYS A 167 2.11 6.90 -9.20
CA LYS A 167 2.67 6.69 -7.87
C LYS A 167 2.42 5.26 -7.37
N ALA A 168 1.31 4.63 -7.75
CA ALA A 168 1.08 3.22 -7.50
C ALA A 168 2.03 2.32 -8.32
N GLU A 169 2.40 2.71 -9.54
CA GLU A 169 3.43 2.03 -10.34
C GLU A 169 4.81 2.13 -9.68
N ASP A 170 5.16 3.28 -9.11
CA ASP A 170 6.40 3.43 -8.32
C ASP A 170 6.42 2.46 -7.11
N HIS A 171 5.28 2.30 -6.42
CA HIS A 171 5.15 1.36 -5.32
C HIS A 171 5.28 -0.10 -5.78
N LEU A 172 4.70 -0.43 -6.93
CA LEU A 172 4.86 -1.76 -7.55
C LEU A 172 6.33 -2.05 -7.85
N GLU A 173 7.08 -1.05 -8.33
CA GLU A 173 8.51 -1.17 -8.57
C GLU A 173 9.29 -1.39 -7.28
N GLN A 174 8.94 -0.72 -6.18
CA GLN A 174 9.55 -0.99 -4.87
C GLN A 174 9.36 -2.46 -4.46
N ILE A 175 8.14 -2.99 -4.58
CA ILE A 175 7.88 -4.41 -4.27
C ILE A 175 8.71 -5.32 -5.16
N ARG A 176 8.81 -5.02 -6.47
CA ARG A 176 9.62 -5.78 -7.43
C ARG A 176 11.08 -5.85 -7.02
N LEU A 177 11.64 -4.74 -6.56
CA LEU A 177 13.03 -4.66 -6.11
C LEU A 177 13.28 -5.47 -4.82
N ILE A 178 12.26 -5.67 -3.99
CA ILE A 178 12.38 -6.41 -2.72
C ILE A 178 12.18 -7.91 -2.92
N CYS A 179 11.12 -8.35 -3.61
CA CYS A 179 10.75 -9.77 -3.73
C CYS A 179 10.56 -10.28 -5.15
N GLY A 180 10.84 -9.46 -6.17
CA GLY A 180 10.63 -9.82 -7.56
C GLY A 180 9.14 -9.77 -7.97
N GLN A 181 8.82 -10.35 -9.13
CA GLN A 181 7.47 -10.29 -9.70
C GLN A 181 6.56 -11.45 -9.28
N GLY A 182 7.11 -12.45 -8.58
CA GLY A 182 6.38 -13.68 -8.23
C GLY A 182 5.74 -13.66 -6.85
N CYS A 183 6.02 -12.66 -6.01
CA CYS A 183 5.44 -12.55 -4.67
C CYS A 183 3.99 -12.03 -4.72
N ASP A 184 3.18 -12.46 -3.75
CA ASP A 184 1.76 -12.13 -3.65
C ASP A 184 1.50 -10.62 -3.66
N ASP A 185 2.33 -9.85 -2.95
CA ASP A 185 2.18 -8.39 -2.87
C ASP A 185 2.37 -7.72 -4.24
N TYR A 186 3.33 -8.19 -5.05
CA TYR A 186 3.56 -7.67 -6.40
C TYR A 186 2.39 -8.03 -7.31
N THR A 187 2.02 -9.31 -7.33
CA THR A 187 0.94 -9.80 -8.22
C THR A 187 -0.40 -9.14 -7.88
N SER A 188 -0.66 -8.90 -6.60
CA SER A 188 -1.86 -8.19 -6.12
C SER A 188 -1.91 -6.73 -6.59
N LEU A 189 -0.85 -5.95 -6.37
CA LEU A 189 -0.84 -4.55 -6.80
C LEU A 189 -0.82 -4.42 -8.33
N LYS A 190 -0.12 -5.32 -9.04
CA LYS A 190 -0.15 -5.37 -10.50
C LYS A 190 -1.56 -5.63 -11.04
N SER A 191 -2.27 -6.60 -10.47
CA SER A 191 -3.65 -6.90 -10.85
C SER A 191 -4.58 -5.71 -10.61
N ALA A 192 -4.39 -5.00 -9.49
CA ALA A 192 -5.13 -3.78 -9.17
C ALA A 192 -4.85 -2.64 -10.18
N LEU A 193 -3.59 -2.45 -10.58
CA LEU A 193 -3.18 -1.53 -11.64
C LEU A 193 -3.79 -1.89 -12.99
N GLU A 194 -3.95 -3.17 -13.31
CA GLU A 194 -4.54 -3.62 -14.58
C GLU A 194 -6.08 -3.50 -14.60
N GLY A 195 -6.71 -3.12 -13.48
CA GLY A 195 -8.17 -3.08 -13.36
C GLY A 195 -8.81 -4.47 -13.22
N ASN A 196 -8.00 -5.51 -13.00
CA ASN A 196 -8.43 -6.90 -12.88
C ASN A 196 -8.91 -7.27 -11.47
N SER A 197 -9.04 -6.30 -10.56
CA SER A 197 -9.46 -6.51 -9.18
C SER A 197 -10.42 -5.41 -8.74
N THR A 198 -11.58 -5.81 -8.23
CA THR A 198 -12.51 -4.93 -7.49
C THR A 198 -12.30 -5.15 -5.99
N TYR A 199 -12.19 -4.04 -5.24
CA TYR A 199 -11.68 -3.98 -3.86
C TYR A 199 -12.67 -4.26 -2.73
#